data_AF-A0A2P7MYF8-F1
#
_entry.id   AF-A0A2P7MYF8-F1
#
_cell.length_a   1.000
_cell.length_b   1.000
_cell.length_c   1.000
_cell.angle_alpha   90.00
_cell.angle_beta   90.00
_cell.angle_gamma   90.00
#
_symmetry.space_group_name_H-M   'P 1'
#
loop_
_entity.id
_entity.type
_entity.pdbx_description
1 polymer ?
#
loop_
_entity_poly.entity_id
_entity_poly.type
_entity_poly.pdbx_seq_one_letter_code
_entity_poly.pdbx_strand_id
1 'polypeptide(L)' 'MKVTVELSDTEMTEILELTGERKKGPAIRRLMEEALQQHRRAQIAQRFLSGEWGVELESFESDQERERQRNQEFAA' A
#
# COMPACT_ATOMS: atom_id res chain seq x y z
N MET A 1 9.19 12.84 -22.00
CA MET A 1 9.06 11.75 -23.00
C MET A 1 7.60 11.71 -23.45
N LYS A 2 7.31 11.47 -24.73
CA LYS A 2 5.93 11.30 -25.24
C LYS A 2 5.76 9.85 -25.69
N VAL A 3 4.62 9.25 -25.35
CA VAL A 3 4.26 7.88 -25.68
C VAL A 3 2.85 7.89 -26.25
N THR A 4 2.62 7.11 -27.30
CA THR A 4 1.28 6.89 -27.86
C THR A 4 0.76 5.56 -27.33
N VAL A 5 -0.49 5.55 -26.88
CA VAL A 5 -1.16 4.36 -26.33
C VAL A 5 -2.51 4.20 -27.01
N GLU A 6 -2.94 2.95 -27.16
CA GLU A 6 -4.26 2.61 -27.67
C GLU A 6 -5.19 2.36 -26.47
N LEU A 7 -6.33 3.06 -26.47
CA LEU A 7 -7.36 2.99 -25.43
C LEU A 7 -8.71 3.05 -26.14
N SER A 8 -9.67 2.26 -25.68
CA SER A 8 -11.06 2.40 -26.11
C SER A 8 -11.67 3.71 -25.58
N ASP A 9 -12.74 4.18 -26.23
CA ASP A 9 -13.47 5.36 -25.76
C ASP A 9 -14.13 5.12 -24.38
N THR A 10 -14.52 3.88 -24.09
CA THR A 10 -15.06 3.49 -22.79
C THR A 10 -14.01 3.61 -21.70
N GLU A 11 -12.81 3.06 -21.90
CA GLU A 11 -11.70 3.20 -20.95
C GLU A 11 -11.33 4.67 -20.75
N MET A 12 -11.26 5.46 -21.83
CA MET A 12 -10.93 6.88 -21.70
C MET A 12 -12.00 7.67 -20.92
N THR A 13 -13.28 7.32 -21.07
CA THR A 13 -14.37 7.91 -20.28
C THR A 13 -14.21 7.59 -18.81
N GLU A 14 -13.99 6.33 -18.46
CA GLU A 14 -13.77 5.89 -17.07
C GLU A 14 -12.57 6.60 -16.44
N ILE A 15 -11.46 6.73 -17.18
CA ILE A 15 -10.26 7.43 -16.70
C ILE A 15 -10.56 8.92 -16.42
N LEU A 16 -11.33 9.60 -17.27
CA LEU A 16 -11.70 11.00 -17.07
C LEU A 16 -12.61 11.18 -15.84
N GLU A 17 -13.59 10.29 -15.68
CA GLU A 17 -14.49 10.29 -14.52
C GLU A 17 -13.74 10.02 -13.21
N LEU A 18 -12.89 8.98 -13.20
CA LEU A 18 -12.10 8.60 -12.03
C LEU A 18 -11.16 9.71 -11.58
N THR A 19 -10.50 10.37 -12.53
CA THR A 19 -9.48 11.39 -12.23
C THR A 19 -10.06 12.79 -12.04
N GLY A 20 -11.30 13.03 -12.48
CA GLY A 20 -11.94 14.35 -12.52
C GLY A 20 -11.31 15.32 -13.53
N GLU A 21 -10.42 14.82 -14.40
CA GLU A 21 -9.73 15.63 -15.39
C GLU A 21 -10.58 15.82 -16.65
N ARG A 22 -10.35 16.92 -17.38
CA ARG A 22 -11.08 17.23 -18.63
C ARG A 22 -10.35 16.82 -19.90
N LYS A 23 -9.04 16.58 -19.79
CA LYS A 23 -8.16 16.31 -20.94
C LYS A 23 -7.52 14.94 -20.79
N LYS A 24 -7.43 14.19 -21.90
CA LYS A 24 -6.87 12.83 -21.95
C LYS A 24 -5.47 12.73 -21.33
N GLY A 25 -4.57 13.64 -21.70
CA GLY A 25 -3.18 13.63 -21.22
C GLY A 25 -3.05 13.75 -19.69
N PRO A 26 -3.59 14.82 -19.06
CA PRO A 26 -3.64 14.96 -17.61
C PRO A 26 -4.31 13.79 -16.89
N ALA A 27 -5.43 13.29 -17.42
CA ALA A 27 -6.16 12.15 -16.85
C ALA A 27 -5.29 10.89 -16.79
N ILE A 28 -4.69 10.50 -17.93
CA ILE A 28 -3.80 9.34 -18.01
C ILE A 28 -2.58 9.52 -17.10
N ARG A 29 -1.99 10.72 -17.09
CA ARG A 29 -0.83 11.01 -16.23
C ARG A 29 -1.18 10.84 -14.75
N ARG A 30 -2.31 11.39 -14.31
CA ARG A 30 -2.76 11.29 -12.92
C ARG A 30 -3.02 9.85 -12.51
N LEU A 31 -3.72 9.10 -13.36
CA LEU A 31 -3.96 7.67 -13.13
C LEU A 31 -2.64 6.90 -12.99
N MET A 32 -1.66 7.15 -13.87
CA MET A 32 -0.34 6.51 -13.79
C MET A 32 0.40 6.88 -12.49
N GLU A 33 0.36 8.14 -12.08
CA GLU A 33 0.99 8.61 -10.84
C GLU A 33 0.36 7.90 -9.61
N GLU A 34 -0.96 7.82 -9.56
CA GLU A 34 -1.72 7.14 -8.50
C GLU A 34 -1.43 5.63 -8.47
N ALA A 35 -1.43 4.96 -9.63
CA ALA A 35 -1.12 3.53 -9.74
C ALA A 35 0.31 3.21 -9.28
N LEU A 36 1.30 4.03 -9.68
CA LEU A 36 2.68 3.88 -9.25
C LEU A 36 2.84 4.10 -7.74
N GLN A 37 2.12 5.06 -7.15
CA GLN A 37 2.12 5.25 -5.71
C GLN A 37 1.50 4.06 -4.98
N GLN A 38 0.38 3.53 -5.47
CA GLN A 38 -0.27 2.37 -4.89
C GLN A 38 0.66 1.14 -4.92
N HIS A 39 1.34 0.91 -6.05
CA HIS A 39 2.31 -0.18 -6.16
C HIS A 39 3.46 -0.04 -5.15
N ARG A 40 4.05 1.16 -5.04
CA ARG A 40 5.08 1.43 -4.03
C ARG A 40 4.59 1.21 -2.60
N ARG A 41 3.37 1.64 -2.27
CA ARG A 41 2.77 1.41 -0.95
C ARG A 41 2.59 -0.07 -0.66
N ALA A 42 2.13 -0.86 -1.63
CA ALA A 42 1.97 -2.30 -1.49
C ALA A 42 3.32 -2.99 -1.23
N GLN A 43 4.38 -2.62 -1.95
CA GLN A 43 5.73 -3.14 -1.71
C GLN A 43 6.23 -2.81 -0.29
N ILE A 44 6.05 -1.57 0.16
CA ILE A 44 6.44 -1.17 1.53
C ILE A 44 5.67 -1.98 2.57
N ALA A 45 4.34 -2.07 2.42
CA ALA A 45 3.51 -2.86 3.33
C ALA A 45 3.95 -4.33 3.37
N GLN A 46 4.29 -4.92 2.22
CA GLN A 46 4.81 -6.28 2.16
C GLN A 46 6.12 -6.44 2.95
N ARG A 47 7.03 -5.47 2.88
CA ARG A 47 8.28 -5.50 3.67
C ARG A 47 8.01 -5.48 5.16
N PHE A 48 7.07 -4.65 5.60
CA PHE A 48 6.61 -4.64 7.01
C PHE A 48 6.00 -5.98 7.42
N LEU A 49 5.07 -6.52 6.63
CA LEU A 49 4.40 -7.79 6.93
C LEU A 49 5.34 -8.99 6.90
N SER A 50 6.37 -8.95 6.05
CA SER A 50 7.39 -10.00 5.97
C SER A 50 8.39 -9.96 7.13
N GLY A 51 8.39 -8.91 7.94
CA GLY A 51 9.38 -8.68 8.98
C GLY A 51 10.74 -8.20 8.47
N GLU A 52 10.93 -8.02 7.15
CA GLU A 52 12.14 -7.38 6.58
C GLU A 52 12.32 -5.97 7.14
N TRP A 53 11.21 -5.23 7.26
CA TRP A 53 11.15 -3.93 7.90
C TRP A 53 10.39 -4.04 9.22
N GLY A 54 11.12 -4.13 10.31
CA GLY A 54 10.62 -4.08 11.67
C GLY A 54 11.62 -3.36 12.57
N VAL A 55 11.17 -2.90 13.73
CA VAL A 55 12.05 -2.46 14.81
C VAL A 55 11.96 -3.54 15.87
N GLU A 56 13.09 -4.17 16.21
CA GLU A 56 13.14 -5.07 17.36
C GLU A 56 12.93 -4.24 18.64
N LEU A 57 11.86 -4.56 19.37
CA LEU A 57 11.53 -3.90 20.62
C LEU A 57 11.72 -4.89 21.76
N GLU A 58 13.00 -5.22 22.04
CA GLU A 58 13.39 -6.25 23.01
C GLU A 58 12.65 -6.13 24.35
N SER A 59 12.48 -4.90 24.86
CA SER A 59 11.76 -4.65 26.11
C SER A 59 10.28 -5.03 26.02
N PHE A 60 9.61 -4.63 24.94
CA PHE A 60 8.20 -4.92 24.70
C PHE A 60 7.96 -6.43 24.55
N GLU A 61 8.82 -7.12 23.80
CA GLU A 61 8.75 -8.57 23.62
C GLU A 61 8.93 -9.30 24.96
N SER A 62 9.92 -8.88 25.76
CA SER A 62 10.17 -9.45 27.09
C SER A 62 9.01 -9.22 28.07
N ASP A 63 8.34 -8.08 27.98
CA ASP A 63 7.20 -7.74 28.84
C ASP A 63 5.95 -8.55 28.43
N GLN A 64 5.72 -8.73 27.13
CA GLN A 64 4.64 -9.58 26.62
C GLN A 64 4.80 -11.05 27.01
N GLU A 65 6.04 -11.54 27.03
CA GLU A 65 6.35 -12.91 27.42
C GLU A 65 6.07 -13.14 28.92
N ARG A 66 6.47 -12.19 29.76
CA ARG A 66 6.14 -12.20 31.21
C ARG A 66 4.65 -12.12 31.47
N GLU A 67 3.90 -11.37 30.66
CA GLU A 67 2.45 -11.29 30.77
C GLU A 67 1.77 -12.60 30.34
N ARG A 68 2.23 -13.22 29.25
CA ARG A 68 1.77 -14.55 28.82
C ARG A 68 2.02 -15.63 29.89
N GLN A 69 3.21 -15.63 30.50
CA GLN A 69 3.54 -16.55 31.60
C GLN A 69 2.63 -16.32 32.81
N ARG A 70 2.41 -15.07 33.22
CA ARG A 70 1.47 -14.76 34.31
C ARG A 70 0.04 -15.22 34.03
N ASN A 71 -0.47 -15.00 32.81
CA ASN A 71 -1.81 -15.47 32.46
C ASN A 71 -1.93 -17.00 32.45
N GLN A 72 -0.85 -17.72 32.12
CA GLN A 72 -0.83 -19.19 32.20
C GLN A 72 -0.75 -19.68 33.66
N GLU A 73 0.01 -19.02 34.51
CA GLU A 73 0.06 -19.31 35.96
C GLU A 73 -1.28 -19.04 36.66
N PHE A 74 -2.02 -18.01 36.25
CA PHE A 74 -3.36 -17.73 36.79
C PHE A 74 -4.46 -18.65 36.26
N ALA A 75 -4.22 -19.37 35.16
CA ALA A 75 -5.19 -20.28 34.54
C ALA A 75 -5.00 -21.76 34.94
N ALA A 76 -3.96 -22.08 35.73
CA ALA A 76 -3.66 -23.40 36.27
C ALA A 76 -4.10 -23.53 37.73
#